data_AF-A0A9Q9BL59-F1
#
_entry.id   AF-A0A9Q9BL59-F1
#
_cell.length_a   1.000
_cell.length_b   1.000
_cell.length_c   1.000
_cell.angle_alpha   90.00
_cell.angle_beta   90.00
_cell.angle_gamma   90.00
#
_symmetry.space_group_name_H-M   'P 1'
#
loop_
_entity.id
_entity.type
_entity.pdbx_description
1 polymer ?
#
loop_
_entity_poly.entity_id
_entity_poly.type
_entity_poly.pdbx_seq_one_letter_code
_entity_poly.pdbx_strand_id
1 'polypeptide(L)'
;MTKSKTHKKKGAAAIITAAVLVLIALFGMAACSNAAQPGTGDSAGASTPKYTITFGVGSGLGTLKAQVDGKELNSGDQVEKGETLVFTAEPAQDYVLGQWTNAGTVIGEASTNTSYNYTVTANADIKVKFQAPFIEGGASLILSPDKLDIEVRVRTSDDTPVTVEGCTETELQSGTQTTTLHAKGTRVILKGKITDLDCRYLNRLTALNVQGCTALRYLSCYVNQLTALNVQGLTALQGLSCQDNQLTELNVQGCTALQGLESRHNKLIALNVQGCTALRYLSCWNNQLTDLNVQGLTALRSLVCDSNRLTALNVQDLPALQGLSCGDNQLTALNVQGCTALRYLSCCVNQLNADAFKKLFDDLPQRQDSDDAKCILYTEKNGVTEGNHTDFTAPSDLADSFNNVKTVKKWKMYKYNAGWNMVEL
;
A
#
# COMPACT_ATOMS: atom_id res chain seq x y z
N MET A 1 55.86 26.14 -6.41
CA MET A 1 55.56 26.36 -7.85
C MET A 1 55.17 25.03 -8.47
N THR A 2 53.88 24.79 -8.64
CA THR A 2 53.30 23.99 -9.75
C THR A 2 51.79 24.22 -9.71
N LYS A 3 51.25 24.71 -10.84
CA LYS A 3 49.88 25.20 -11.03
C LYS A 3 48.94 24.05 -11.41
N SER A 4 47.74 24.10 -10.83
CA SER A 4 46.40 23.94 -11.45
C SER A 4 46.20 22.91 -12.57
N LYS A 5 45.20 22.03 -12.36
CA LYS A 5 44.01 21.96 -13.24
C LYS A 5 42.81 21.39 -12.47
N THR A 6 41.93 22.30 -12.06
CA THR A 6 40.58 22.02 -11.55
C THR A 6 39.66 21.68 -12.71
N HIS A 7 39.14 20.46 -12.77
CA HIS A 7 38.05 20.11 -13.68
C HIS A 7 36.70 20.32 -13.00
N LYS A 8 36.06 21.45 -13.32
CA LYS A 8 34.61 21.65 -13.16
C LYS A 8 33.88 20.66 -14.09
N LYS A 9 33.15 19.69 -13.53
CA LYS A 9 32.09 19.01 -14.26
C LYS A 9 30.79 19.80 -14.07
N LYS A 10 30.29 20.34 -15.19
CA LYS A 10 28.98 20.97 -15.33
C LYS A 10 27.88 19.92 -15.16
N GLY A 11 26.74 20.37 -14.63
CA GLY A 11 25.65 19.53 -14.16
C GLY A 11 24.93 18.72 -15.24
N ALA A 12 24.26 17.68 -14.75
CA ALA A 12 23.11 17.06 -15.40
C ALA A 12 22.04 16.98 -14.31
N ALA A 13 21.01 17.83 -14.43
CA ALA A 13 19.79 17.67 -13.66
C ALA A 13 19.09 16.42 -14.19
N ALA A 14 19.02 15.37 -13.38
CA ALA A 14 18.24 14.19 -13.69
C ALA A 14 16.75 14.54 -13.49
N ILE A 15 16.04 14.73 -14.60
CA ILE A 15 14.58 14.76 -14.61
C ILE A 15 14.12 13.35 -14.26
N ILE A 16 13.59 13.16 -13.05
CA ILE A 16 12.94 11.91 -12.64
C ILE A 16 11.58 11.89 -13.32
N THR A 17 11.51 11.22 -14.46
CA THR A 17 10.23 10.94 -15.14
C THR A 17 9.48 9.92 -14.29
N ALA A 18 8.39 10.36 -13.65
CA ALA A 18 7.43 9.47 -13.04
C ALA A 18 6.87 8.53 -14.12
N ALA A 19 7.09 7.23 -13.98
CA ALA A 19 6.46 6.24 -14.83
C ALA A 19 4.96 6.20 -14.48
N VAL A 20 4.15 6.88 -15.29
CA VAL A 20 2.70 6.72 -15.29
C VAL A 20 2.39 5.39 -15.97
N LEU A 21 1.89 4.43 -15.19
CA LEU A 21 1.27 3.22 -15.70
C LEU A 21 0.03 3.61 -16.51
N VAL A 22 0.18 3.68 -17.83
CA VAL A 22 -0.94 3.80 -18.75
C VAL A 22 -1.63 2.44 -18.81
N LEU A 23 -2.78 2.32 -18.15
CA LEU A 23 -3.70 1.21 -18.38
C LEU A 23 -4.32 1.40 -19.78
N ILE A 24 -3.80 0.68 -20.77
CA ILE A 24 -4.41 0.63 -22.10
C ILE A 24 -5.70 -0.18 -21.98
N ALA A 25 -6.84 0.51 -21.91
CA ALA A 25 -8.13 -0.11 -22.15
C ALA A 25 -8.26 -0.37 -23.66
N LEU A 26 -7.92 -1.59 -24.07
CA LEU A 26 -8.22 -2.13 -25.40
C LEU A 26 -9.75 -2.31 -25.52
N PHE A 27 -10.41 -1.45 -26.29
CA PHE A 27 -11.74 -1.72 -26.82
C PHE A 27 -11.69 -1.72 -28.35
N GLY A 28 -12.16 -2.84 -28.91
CA GLY A 28 -11.99 -3.23 -30.30
C GLY A 28 -12.66 -2.29 -31.30
N MET A 29 -11.91 -1.95 -32.35
CA MET A 29 -12.47 -1.41 -33.58
C MET A 29 -12.99 -2.58 -34.42
N ALA A 30 -14.31 -2.71 -34.52
CA ALA A 30 -14.94 -3.37 -35.66
C ALA A 30 -15.05 -2.36 -36.80
N ALA A 31 -14.09 -2.39 -37.72
CA ALA A 31 -14.17 -1.68 -38.99
C ALA A 31 -15.04 -2.49 -39.96
N CYS A 32 -16.19 -1.96 -40.36
CA CYS A 32 -16.86 -2.38 -41.59
C CYS A 32 -16.58 -1.34 -42.67
N SER A 33 -15.78 -1.73 -43.66
CA SER A 33 -15.64 -1.06 -44.94
C SER A 33 -16.90 -1.28 -45.77
N ASN A 34 -17.47 -0.23 -46.36
CA ASN A 34 -18.18 -0.40 -47.62
C ASN A 34 -18.10 0.82 -48.53
N ALA A 35 -17.98 0.52 -49.82
CA ALA A 35 -17.62 1.40 -50.92
C ALA A 35 -18.70 2.42 -51.31
N ALA A 36 -18.24 3.49 -51.96
CA ALA A 36 -18.99 4.66 -52.37
C ALA A 36 -19.92 4.45 -53.58
N GLN A 37 -21.02 5.21 -53.63
CA GLN A 37 -21.55 5.88 -54.83
C GLN A 37 -22.32 7.16 -54.45
N PRO A 38 -22.38 8.19 -55.32
CA PRO A 38 -22.70 9.56 -54.96
C PRO A 38 -24.16 9.92 -55.23
N GLY A 39 -24.81 10.60 -54.28
CA GLY A 39 -26.15 11.13 -54.48
C GLY A 39 -26.59 12.03 -53.32
N THR A 40 -26.81 13.31 -53.65
CA THR A 40 -27.63 14.33 -52.97
C THR A 40 -27.30 14.64 -51.51
N GLY A 41 -26.79 15.85 -51.29
CA GLY A 41 -26.43 16.38 -49.99
C GLY A 41 -27.62 16.48 -49.03
N ASP A 42 -27.53 15.71 -47.96
CA ASP A 42 -28.02 16.11 -46.64
C ASP A 42 -26.80 16.48 -45.80
N SER A 43 -26.81 17.68 -45.22
CA SER A 43 -25.88 18.06 -44.17
C SER A 43 -26.17 17.22 -42.93
N ALA A 44 -25.58 16.03 -42.85
CA ALA A 44 -25.49 15.27 -41.62
C ALA A 44 -24.69 16.12 -40.63
N GLY A 45 -25.39 16.86 -39.77
CA GLY A 45 -24.78 17.62 -38.69
C GLY A 45 -23.88 16.69 -37.89
N ALA A 46 -22.59 16.97 -37.86
CA ALA A 46 -21.64 16.20 -37.08
C ALA A 46 -22.10 16.23 -35.62
N SER A 47 -22.60 15.10 -35.09
CA SER A 47 -23.01 15.00 -33.70
C SER A 47 -21.80 15.28 -32.82
N THR A 48 -21.93 16.20 -31.86
CA THR A 48 -20.86 16.50 -30.91
C THR A 48 -20.43 15.20 -30.19
N PRO A 49 -19.13 14.88 -30.14
CA PRO A 49 -18.66 13.71 -29.42
C PRO A 49 -19.11 13.74 -27.96
N LYS A 50 -19.48 12.58 -27.41
CA LYS A 50 -19.85 12.41 -26.00
C LYS A 50 -18.81 11.59 -25.26
N TYR A 51 -18.64 11.89 -23.98
CA TYR A 51 -17.70 11.21 -23.10
C TYR A 51 -18.40 10.72 -21.84
N THR A 52 -18.00 9.55 -21.36
CA THR A 52 -18.51 8.97 -20.13
C THR A 52 -17.88 9.65 -18.93
N ILE A 53 -18.73 10.08 -18.00
CA ILE A 53 -18.33 10.77 -16.77
C ILE A 53 -18.67 9.87 -15.59
N THR A 54 -17.66 9.30 -14.96
CA THR A 54 -17.81 8.62 -13.66
C THR A 54 -17.35 9.55 -12.55
N PHE A 55 -18.02 9.45 -11.41
CA PHE A 55 -17.61 10.16 -10.20
C PHE A 55 -18.06 9.44 -8.93
N GLY A 56 -17.42 9.76 -7.82
CA GLY A 56 -17.79 9.24 -6.50
C GLY A 56 -16.83 9.63 -5.38
N VAL A 57 -17.02 9.01 -4.21
CA VAL A 57 -16.13 9.18 -3.06
C VAL A 57 -15.04 8.11 -3.10
N GLY A 58 -13.78 8.52 -3.16
CA GLY A 58 -12.63 7.62 -3.19
C GLY A 58 -12.22 7.12 -1.80
N SER A 59 -12.32 7.97 -0.77
CA SER A 59 -12.05 7.62 0.64
C SER A 59 -12.71 8.61 1.59
N GLY A 60 -12.86 8.21 2.86
CA GLY A 60 -13.55 8.99 3.87
C GLY A 60 -15.07 9.02 3.68
N LEU A 61 -15.76 9.85 4.48
CA LEU A 61 -17.22 9.93 4.49
C LEU A 61 -17.73 11.29 4.00
N GLY A 62 -18.75 11.24 3.14
CA GLY A 62 -19.39 12.40 2.52
C GLY A 62 -20.10 12.00 1.23
N THR A 63 -20.51 12.98 0.42
CA THR A 63 -21.12 12.76 -0.89
C THR A 63 -20.47 13.61 -1.97
N LEU A 64 -20.59 13.17 -3.23
CA LEU A 64 -20.17 13.93 -4.40
C LEU A 64 -21.31 13.92 -5.41
N LYS A 65 -21.73 15.11 -5.85
CA LYS A 65 -22.75 15.31 -6.88
C LYS A 65 -22.16 16.04 -8.08
N ALA A 66 -22.77 15.87 -9.24
CA ALA A 66 -22.38 16.55 -10.47
C ALA A 66 -23.61 17.15 -11.16
N GLN A 67 -23.45 18.31 -11.77
CA GLN A 67 -24.49 18.96 -12.56
C GLN A 67 -23.94 19.48 -13.88
N VAL A 68 -24.78 19.49 -14.92
CA VAL A 68 -24.56 20.20 -16.19
C VAL A 68 -25.77 21.09 -16.44
N ASP A 69 -25.56 22.38 -16.69
CA ASP A 69 -26.64 23.38 -16.85
C ASP A 69 -27.72 23.33 -15.75
N GLY A 70 -27.29 23.09 -14.50
CA GLY A 70 -28.18 22.99 -13.33
C GLY A 70 -28.99 21.69 -13.23
N LYS A 71 -28.80 20.73 -14.15
CA LYS A 71 -29.41 19.39 -14.07
C LYS A 71 -28.43 18.40 -13.46
N GLU A 72 -28.92 17.59 -12.52
CA GLU A 72 -28.13 16.53 -11.88
C GLU A 72 -27.75 15.43 -12.87
N LEU A 73 -26.50 14.99 -12.76
CA LEU A 73 -25.94 13.87 -13.51
C LEU A 73 -25.81 12.65 -12.62
N ASN A 74 -25.92 11.46 -13.21
CA ASN A 74 -25.55 10.21 -12.58
C ASN A 74 -24.14 9.79 -13.00
N SER A 75 -23.44 9.10 -12.10
CA SER A 75 -22.14 8.51 -12.40
C SER A 75 -22.30 7.44 -13.49
N GLY A 76 -21.59 7.62 -14.61
CA GLY A 76 -21.69 6.77 -15.81
C GLY A 76 -22.40 7.44 -17.00
N ASP A 77 -23.03 8.60 -16.80
CA ASP A 77 -23.70 9.33 -17.88
C ASP A 77 -22.73 9.81 -18.96
N GLN A 78 -23.24 9.97 -20.19
CA GLN A 78 -22.49 10.52 -21.31
C GLN A 78 -22.83 11.99 -21.54
N VAL A 79 -21.81 12.85 -21.53
CA VAL A 79 -21.94 14.31 -21.69
C VAL A 79 -21.21 14.79 -22.94
N GLU A 80 -21.77 15.78 -23.63
CA GLU A 80 -21.19 16.37 -24.83
C GLU A 80 -19.85 17.05 -24.55
N LYS A 81 -18.92 16.94 -25.49
CA LYS A 81 -17.63 17.62 -25.46
C LYS A 81 -17.84 19.13 -25.39
N GLY A 82 -17.13 19.79 -24.48
CA GLY A 82 -17.16 21.24 -24.29
C GLY A 82 -18.12 21.70 -23.19
N GLU A 83 -19.04 20.84 -22.75
CA GLU A 83 -19.90 21.14 -21.60
C GLU A 83 -19.07 21.34 -20.33
N THR A 84 -19.54 22.23 -19.46
CA THR A 84 -18.92 22.48 -18.15
C THR A 84 -19.74 21.85 -17.06
N LEU A 85 -19.14 20.88 -16.38
CA LEU A 85 -19.72 20.21 -15.23
C LEU A 85 -19.35 20.93 -13.95
N VAL A 86 -20.31 21.05 -13.04
CA VAL A 86 -20.08 21.51 -11.67
C VAL A 86 -20.15 20.30 -10.75
N PHE A 87 -19.00 19.92 -10.18
CA PHE A 87 -18.94 18.94 -9.12
C PHE A 87 -19.06 19.62 -7.76
N THR A 88 -19.84 19.04 -6.86
CA THR A 88 -20.06 19.54 -5.49
C THR A 88 -19.84 18.43 -4.48
N ALA A 89 -18.84 18.61 -3.62
CA ALA A 89 -18.46 17.70 -2.54
C ALA A 89 -19.06 18.16 -1.21
N GLU A 90 -19.70 17.24 -0.50
CA GLU A 90 -20.32 17.47 0.80
C GLU A 90 -19.72 16.50 1.82
N PRO A 91 -18.69 16.93 2.60
CA PRO A 91 -18.13 16.10 3.66
C PRO A 91 -19.19 15.70 4.68
N ALA A 92 -19.09 14.47 5.20
CA ALA A 92 -19.90 14.07 6.35
C ALA A 92 -19.52 14.88 7.60
N GLN A 93 -20.33 14.79 8.66
CA GLN A 93 -20.02 15.42 9.94
C GLN A 93 -18.59 15.10 10.39
N ASP A 94 -17.89 16.14 10.85
CA ASP A 94 -16.49 16.11 11.29
C ASP A 94 -15.42 15.83 10.23
N TYR A 95 -15.78 15.44 9.01
CA TYR A 95 -14.83 15.33 7.91
C TYR A 95 -14.58 16.69 7.26
N VAL A 96 -13.44 16.78 6.58
CA VAL A 96 -13.13 17.88 5.65
C VAL A 96 -12.76 17.30 4.29
N LEU A 97 -12.94 18.09 3.24
CA LEU A 97 -12.43 17.73 1.92
C LEU A 97 -10.89 17.79 1.92
N GLY A 98 -10.25 16.70 1.53
CA GLY A 98 -8.80 16.59 1.43
C GLY A 98 -8.29 16.78 0.01
N GLN A 99 -8.85 16.05 -0.96
CA GLN A 99 -8.29 16.01 -2.31
C GLN A 99 -9.33 15.65 -3.38
N TRP A 100 -9.14 16.21 -4.58
CA TRP A 100 -9.81 15.82 -5.82
C TRP A 100 -8.86 15.02 -6.72
N THR A 101 -9.39 14.04 -7.45
CA THR A 101 -8.64 13.26 -8.44
C THR A 101 -9.45 13.02 -9.71
N ASN A 102 -8.78 12.91 -10.85
CA ASN A 102 -9.34 12.41 -12.12
C ASN A 102 -8.56 11.15 -12.53
N ALA A 103 -9.23 10.00 -12.59
CA ALA A 103 -8.61 8.71 -12.89
C ALA A 103 -7.36 8.44 -12.02
N GLY A 104 -7.43 8.82 -10.74
CA GLY A 104 -6.35 8.69 -9.77
C GLY A 104 -5.29 9.81 -9.79
N THR A 105 -5.29 10.69 -10.79
CA THR A 105 -4.38 11.84 -10.85
C THR A 105 -4.94 13.02 -10.05
N VAL A 106 -4.11 13.64 -9.21
CA VAL A 106 -4.53 14.79 -8.39
C VAL A 106 -4.92 15.99 -9.25
N ILE A 107 -6.06 16.61 -8.95
CA ILE A 107 -6.53 17.85 -9.57
C ILE A 107 -6.08 19.01 -8.68
N GLY A 108 -4.93 19.60 -8.99
CA GLY A 108 -4.27 20.59 -8.11
C GLY A 108 -5.05 21.91 -8.02
N GLU A 109 -5.66 22.32 -9.12
CA GLU A 109 -6.46 23.55 -9.25
C GLU A 109 -7.74 23.55 -8.41
N ALA A 110 -8.29 22.37 -8.10
CA ALA A 110 -9.46 22.25 -7.24
C ALA A 110 -9.11 22.46 -5.75
N SER A 111 -7.86 22.21 -5.36
CA SER A 111 -7.38 22.32 -3.98
C SER A 111 -8.33 21.58 -3.01
N THR A 112 -8.74 22.23 -1.92
CA THR A 112 -9.72 21.75 -0.94
C THR A 112 -11.09 22.42 -1.09
N ASN A 113 -11.36 23.08 -2.22
CA ASN A 113 -12.66 23.70 -2.48
C ASN A 113 -13.74 22.63 -2.66
N THR A 114 -14.90 22.82 -2.05
CA THR A 114 -16.04 21.89 -2.14
C THR A 114 -16.74 21.93 -3.50
N SER A 115 -16.32 22.79 -4.42
CA SER A 115 -16.81 22.82 -5.79
C SER A 115 -15.65 22.83 -6.78
N TYR A 116 -15.82 22.08 -7.88
CA TYR A 116 -14.85 21.99 -8.97
C TYR A 116 -15.57 21.99 -10.32
N ASN A 117 -15.15 22.89 -11.20
CA ASN A 117 -15.66 22.96 -12.56
C ASN A 117 -14.76 22.16 -13.51
N TYR A 118 -15.35 21.26 -14.28
CA TYR A 118 -14.65 20.43 -15.26
C TYR A 118 -15.24 20.61 -16.65
N THR A 119 -14.41 21.01 -17.61
CA THR A 119 -14.81 21.06 -19.02
C THR A 119 -14.58 19.69 -19.66
N VAL A 120 -15.64 19.12 -20.23
CA VAL A 120 -15.62 17.78 -20.82
C VAL A 120 -14.76 17.77 -22.09
N THR A 121 -13.60 17.12 -22.02
CA THR A 121 -12.68 16.97 -23.16
C THR A 121 -12.37 15.52 -23.50
N ALA A 122 -12.53 14.62 -22.52
CA ALA A 122 -12.38 13.18 -22.60
C ALA A 122 -13.24 12.51 -21.51
N ASN A 123 -13.25 11.17 -21.48
CA ASN A 123 -13.79 10.42 -20.35
C ASN A 123 -13.11 10.86 -19.06
N ALA A 124 -13.86 10.93 -17.97
CA ALA A 124 -13.36 11.35 -16.66
C ALA A 124 -13.82 10.41 -15.56
N ASP A 125 -12.97 10.22 -14.54
CA ASP A 125 -13.29 9.51 -13.30
C ASP A 125 -12.98 10.42 -12.10
N ILE A 126 -13.92 11.31 -11.78
CA ILE A 126 -13.74 12.37 -10.77
C ILE A 126 -14.05 11.84 -9.37
N LYS A 127 -13.05 11.81 -8.49
CA LYS A 127 -13.22 11.34 -7.12
C LYS A 127 -12.78 12.36 -6.10
N VAL A 128 -13.48 12.39 -4.97
CA VAL A 128 -13.09 13.16 -3.78
C VAL A 128 -12.62 12.24 -2.66
N LYS A 129 -11.65 12.72 -1.89
CA LYS A 129 -11.18 12.09 -0.65
C LYS A 129 -11.50 13.01 0.51
N PHE A 130 -12.33 12.53 1.43
CA PHE A 130 -12.58 13.19 2.70
C PHE A 130 -11.63 12.64 3.76
N GLN A 131 -11.26 13.48 4.73
CA GLN A 131 -10.29 13.11 5.77
C GLN A 131 -10.62 13.79 7.10
N ALA A 132 -9.98 13.32 8.18
CA ALA A 132 -10.00 14.04 9.44
C ALA A 132 -9.25 15.38 9.29
N PRO A 133 -9.69 16.45 9.97
CA PRO A 133 -9.07 17.76 9.85
C PRO A 133 -7.60 17.74 10.28
N PHE A 134 -6.79 18.56 9.61
CA PHE A 134 -5.42 18.81 10.03
C PHE A 134 -5.41 19.62 11.34
N ILE A 135 -4.56 19.24 12.28
CA ILE A 135 -4.37 19.93 13.55
C ILE A 135 -2.88 20.22 13.68
N GLU A 136 -2.50 21.50 13.70
CA GLU A 136 -1.11 21.88 13.93
C GLU A 136 -0.63 21.38 15.30
N GLY A 137 0.51 20.68 15.34
CA GLY A 137 1.04 20.11 16.58
C GLY A 137 0.16 19.03 17.20
N GLY A 138 -0.65 18.32 16.41
CA GLY A 138 -1.57 17.33 16.92
C GLY A 138 -2.13 16.35 15.90
N ALA A 139 -3.03 15.50 16.40
CA ALA A 139 -3.77 14.52 15.64
C ALA A 139 -5.29 14.75 15.75
N SER A 140 -6.00 14.43 14.68
CA SER A 140 -7.46 14.36 14.68
C SER A 140 -7.92 12.93 14.41
N LEU A 141 -8.85 12.47 15.24
CA LEU A 141 -9.45 11.15 15.19
C LEU A 141 -10.95 11.33 14.95
N ILE A 142 -11.50 10.59 13.99
CA ILE A 142 -12.95 10.49 13.78
C ILE A 142 -13.39 9.07 14.14
N LEU A 143 -14.22 8.99 15.16
CA LEU A 143 -14.81 7.76 15.69
C LEU A 143 -16.02 7.34 14.86
N SER A 144 -16.41 6.08 14.97
CA SER A 144 -17.72 5.64 14.52
C SER A 144 -18.81 6.14 15.50
N PRO A 145 -19.97 6.62 15.03
CA PRO A 145 -21.05 7.11 15.91
C PRO A 145 -21.57 6.09 16.93
N ASP A 146 -21.37 4.79 16.69
CA ASP A 146 -21.78 3.70 17.56
C ASP A 146 -20.72 3.28 18.61
N LYS A 147 -19.54 3.93 18.62
CA LYS A 147 -18.44 3.67 19.55
C LYS A 147 -17.67 4.95 19.84
N LEU A 148 -18.11 5.66 20.89
CA LEU A 148 -17.54 6.96 21.27
C LEU A 148 -16.45 6.89 22.36
N ASP A 149 -16.38 5.79 23.11
CA ASP A 149 -15.27 5.57 24.03
C ASP A 149 -14.06 5.04 23.25
N ILE A 150 -12.95 5.77 23.34
CA ILE A 150 -11.69 5.46 22.66
C ILE A 150 -10.61 5.13 23.69
N GLU A 151 -9.93 4.00 23.50
CA GLU A 151 -8.72 3.66 24.25
C GLU A 151 -7.49 4.13 23.47
N VAL A 152 -6.68 4.97 24.11
CA VAL A 152 -5.52 5.59 23.50
C VAL A 152 -4.34 5.64 24.47
N ARG A 153 -3.12 5.56 23.93
CA ARG A 153 -1.88 5.85 24.63
C ARG A 153 -1.05 6.82 23.80
N VAL A 154 -0.43 7.78 24.49
CA VAL A 154 0.50 8.74 23.88
C VAL A 154 1.82 8.79 24.64
N ARG A 155 2.91 9.08 23.91
CA ARG A 155 4.13 9.64 24.51
C ARG A 155 4.44 10.97 23.86
N THR A 156 4.91 11.90 24.68
CA THR A 156 5.40 13.21 24.24
C THR A 156 6.90 13.31 24.43
N SER A 157 7.56 14.14 23.63
CA SER A 157 9.01 14.31 23.70
C SER A 157 9.53 14.95 24.99
N ASP A 158 8.65 15.63 25.74
CA ASP A 158 8.95 16.41 26.94
C ASP A 158 8.18 15.92 28.18
N ASP A 159 7.59 14.73 28.08
CA ASP A 159 6.81 14.08 29.14
C ASP A 159 5.60 14.89 29.66
N THR A 160 5.22 15.98 28.99
CA THR A 160 4.03 16.76 29.35
C THR A 160 2.76 16.08 28.85
N PRO A 161 1.61 16.27 29.52
CA PRO A 161 0.32 15.80 29.02
C PRO A 161 -0.01 16.37 27.64
N VAL A 162 -0.80 15.64 26.87
CA VAL A 162 -1.44 16.16 25.65
C VAL A 162 -2.80 16.74 26.00
N THR A 163 -3.17 17.86 25.38
CA THR A 163 -4.53 18.40 25.47
C THR A 163 -5.48 17.52 24.67
N VAL A 164 -6.66 17.27 25.22
CA VAL A 164 -7.74 16.50 24.60
C VAL A 164 -8.92 17.43 24.36
N GLU A 165 -9.39 17.50 23.12
CA GLU A 165 -10.64 18.19 22.76
C GLU A 165 -11.64 17.20 22.21
N GLY A 166 -12.92 17.44 22.47
CA GLY A 166 -14.01 16.54 22.05
C GLY A 166 -14.36 15.43 23.06
N CYS A 167 -13.67 15.34 24.20
CA CYS A 167 -13.95 14.37 25.26
C CYS A 167 -14.40 15.03 26.58
N THR A 168 -14.81 14.22 27.56
CA THR A 168 -14.95 14.65 28.96
C THR A 168 -13.60 14.96 29.59
N GLU A 169 -12.58 14.16 29.26
CA GLU A 169 -11.19 14.39 29.62
C GLU A 169 -10.65 15.56 28.79
N THR A 170 -9.90 16.44 29.46
CA THR A 170 -9.26 17.59 28.83
C THR A 170 -7.75 17.39 28.63
N GLU A 171 -7.19 16.37 29.26
CA GLU A 171 -5.77 16.03 29.21
C GLU A 171 -5.59 14.51 29.20
N LEU A 172 -4.53 14.07 28.54
CA LEU A 172 -4.07 12.68 28.53
C LEU A 172 -2.59 12.66 28.87
N GLN A 173 -2.24 11.92 29.91
CA GLN A 173 -0.87 11.86 30.42
C GLN A 173 0.07 11.17 29.42
N SER A 174 1.28 11.71 29.24
CA SER A 174 2.34 11.01 28.50
C SER A 174 2.79 9.79 29.26
N GLY A 175 2.92 8.64 28.60
CA GLY A 175 3.48 7.46 29.25
C GLY A 175 3.19 6.13 28.55
N THR A 176 3.26 5.06 29.34
CA THR A 176 3.07 3.69 28.85
C THR A 176 1.66 3.15 29.06
N GLN A 177 0.83 3.85 29.85
CA GLN A 177 -0.51 3.43 30.21
C GLN A 177 -1.52 3.81 29.12
N THR A 178 -2.46 2.91 28.87
CA THR A 178 -3.62 3.20 28.04
C THR A 178 -4.68 3.91 28.88
N THR A 179 -5.37 4.87 28.28
CA THR A 179 -6.46 5.63 28.91
C THR A 179 -7.67 5.59 28.01
N THR A 180 -8.85 5.40 28.61
CA THR A 180 -10.13 5.56 27.94
C THR A 180 -10.52 7.04 27.97
N LEU A 181 -10.76 7.62 26.80
CA LEU A 181 -11.37 8.94 26.65
C LEU A 181 -12.83 8.76 26.25
N HIS A 182 -13.73 9.52 26.86
CA HIS A 182 -15.16 9.45 26.58
C HIS A 182 -15.54 10.63 25.67
N ALA A 183 -15.68 10.36 24.38
CA ALA A 183 -15.97 11.40 23.41
C ALA A 183 -17.41 11.91 23.53
N LYS A 184 -17.58 13.23 23.44
CA LYS A 184 -18.88 13.94 23.42
C LYS A 184 -19.55 13.92 22.03
N GLY A 185 -18.81 13.45 21.03
CA GLY A 185 -19.22 13.31 19.64
C GLY A 185 -18.17 12.49 18.88
N THR A 186 -18.26 12.45 17.55
CA THR A 186 -17.37 11.62 16.73
C THR A 186 -15.95 12.16 16.58
N ARG A 187 -15.70 13.44 16.88
CA ARG A 187 -14.37 14.03 16.76
C ARG A 187 -13.63 14.09 18.08
N VAL A 188 -12.41 13.57 18.08
CA VAL A 188 -11.42 13.73 19.15
C VAL A 188 -10.17 14.38 18.58
N ILE A 189 -9.62 15.38 19.27
CA ILE A 189 -8.38 16.05 18.90
C ILE A 189 -7.38 15.88 20.04
N LEU A 190 -6.15 15.51 19.69
CA LEU A 190 -5.03 15.41 20.61
C LEU A 190 -3.96 16.44 20.20
N LYS A 191 -3.58 17.35 21.10
CA LYS A 191 -2.56 18.39 20.84
C LYS A 191 -1.39 18.24 21.80
N GLY A 192 -0.18 18.24 21.26
CA GLY A 192 1.05 18.15 22.06
C GLY A 192 2.22 17.64 21.22
N LYS A 193 3.41 17.55 21.84
CA LYS A 193 4.63 17.08 21.17
C LYS A 193 4.68 15.55 21.03
N ILE A 194 3.66 15.00 20.38
CA ILE A 194 3.41 13.55 20.28
C ILE A 194 4.55 12.89 19.47
N THR A 195 5.25 11.95 20.10
CA THR A 195 6.24 11.07 19.46
C THR A 195 5.70 9.66 19.26
N ASP A 196 4.74 9.24 20.08
CA ASP A 196 4.13 7.92 19.98
C ASP A 196 2.62 8.09 20.10
N LEU A 197 1.86 7.55 19.13
CA LEU A 197 0.40 7.49 19.18
C LEU A 197 -0.05 6.05 18.97
N ASP A 198 -0.75 5.50 19.96
CA ASP A 198 -1.30 4.16 19.91
C ASP A 198 -2.81 4.19 20.15
N CYS A 199 -3.58 3.91 19.10
CA CYS A 199 -5.05 3.88 19.06
C CYS A 199 -5.57 2.54 18.48
N ARG A 200 -4.85 1.44 18.75
CA ARG A 200 -5.11 0.08 18.23
C ARG A 200 -6.29 -0.70 18.83
N TYR A 201 -6.94 -0.15 19.85
CA TYR A 201 -7.77 -0.91 20.79
C TYR A 201 -9.22 -1.07 20.32
N LEU A 202 -9.44 -1.55 19.09
CA LEU A 202 -10.78 -1.73 18.51
C LEU A 202 -11.64 -0.45 18.57
N ASN A 203 -11.01 0.70 18.36
CA ASN A 203 -11.63 2.01 18.51
C ASN A 203 -12.63 2.36 17.39
N ARG A 204 -12.71 1.53 16.34
CA ARG A 204 -13.56 1.75 15.17
C ARG A 204 -13.34 3.14 14.54
N LEU A 205 -12.10 3.62 14.53
CA LEU A 205 -11.76 4.87 13.87
C LEU A 205 -12.10 4.78 12.38
N THR A 206 -12.87 5.76 11.89
CA THR A 206 -13.22 5.88 10.47
C THR A 206 -12.25 6.79 9.73
N ALA A 207 -11.64 7.76 10.43
CA ALA A 207 -10.53 8.55 9.93
C ALA A 207 -9.51 8.90 11.01
N LEU A 208 -8.26 9.09 10.58
CA LEU A 208 -7.14 9.52 11.41
C LEU A 208 -6.25 10.45 10.59
N ASN A 209 -5.95 11.63 11.15
CA ASN A 209 -4.99 12.57 10.58
C ASN A 209 -3.90 12.85 11.62
N VAL A 210 -2.66 12.51 11.27
CA VAL A 210 -1.45 12.67 12.11
C VAL A 210 -0.43 13.62 11.49
N GLN A 211 -0.79 14.33 10.42
CA GLN A 211 0.15 15.17 9.67
C GLN A 211 0.70 16.34 10.50
N GLY A 212 0.01 16.73 11.58
CA GLY A 212 0.50 17.72 12.54
C GLY A 212 1.53 17.19 13.54
N CYS A 213 1.65 15.86 13.68
CA CYS A 213 2.60 15.22 14.58
C CYS A 213 3.97 15.04 13.89
N THR A 214 4.65 16.13 13.56
CA THR A 214 5.92 16.08 12.79
C THR A 214 7.06 15.35 13.51
N ALA A 215 6.98 15.21 14.83
CA ALA A 215 7.93 14.46 15.67
C ALA A 215 7.53 12.98 15.88
N LEU A 216 6.45 12.51 15.25
CA LEU A 216 5.94 11.15 15.44
C LEU A 216 6.96 10.10 14.99
N ARG A 217 7.34 9.23 15.92
CA ARG A 217 8.26 8.10 15.74
C ARG A 217 7.50 6.78 15.63
N TYR A 218 6.41 6.61 16.37
CA TYR A 218 5.63 5.38 16.37
C TYR A 218 4.15 5.68 16.20
N LEU A 219 3.54 5.10 15.18
CA LEU A 219 2.10 5.14 14.97
C LEU A 219 1.55 3.71 14.97
N SER A 220 0.63 3.44 15.88
CA SER A 220 -0.12 2.20 15.95
C SER A 220 -1.62 2.51 15.88
N CYS A 221 -2.24 2.21 14.75
CA CYS A 221 -3.66 2.45 14.48
C CYS A 221 -4.35 1.19 13.91
N TYR A 222 -3.77 0.02 14.19
CA TYR A 222 -4.28 -1.25 13.69
C TYR A 222 -5.63 -1.63 14.31
N VAL A 223 -6.40 -2.52 13.65
CA VAL A 223 -7.74 -2.94 14.10
C VAL A 223 -8.70 -1.74 14.25
N ASN A 224 -8.90 -1.05 13.11
CA ASN A 224 -9.83 0.08 12.97
C ASN A 224 -10.60 -0.03 11.64
N GLN A 225 -11.26 1.04 11.21
CA GLN A 225 -12.06 1.09 9.97
C GLN A 225 -11.51 2.14 8.99
N LEU A 226 -10.20 2.45 9.07
CA LEU A 226 -9.59 3.48 8.24
C LEU A 226 -9.65 3.06 6.76
N THR A 227 -10.17 3.95 5.92
CA THR A 227 -10.18 3.80 4.46
C THR A 227 -9.00 4.51 3.79
N ALA A 228 -8.41 5.49 4.48
CA ALA A 228 -7.19 6.19 4.08
C ALA A 228 -6.35 6.53 5.30
N LEU A 229 -5.03 6.61 5.11
CA LEU A 229 -4.07 7.03 6.10
C LEU A 229 -2.93 7.77 5.42
N ASN A 230 -2.76 9.05 5.76
CA ASN A 230 -1.64 9.85 5.25
C ASN A 230 -0.52 9.95 6.30
N VAL A 231 0.62 9.32 5.98
CA VAL A 231 1.87 9.41 6.76
C VAL A 231 3.01 10.02 5.94
N GLN A 232 2.73 10.48 4.72
CA GLN A 232 3.75 11.00 3.81
C GLN A 232 4.51 12.14 4.49
N GLY A 233 5.84 12.13 4.36
CA GLY A 233 6.70 13.20 4.89
C GLY A 233 6.89 13.19 6.42
N LEU A 234 6.36 12.21 7.16
CA LEU A 234 6.69 12.03 8.57
C LEU A 234 8.12 11.46 8.71
N THR A 235 9.13 12.32 8.52
CA THR A 235 10.55 11.94 8.43
C THR A 235 11.10 11.30 9.70
N ALA A 236 10.46 11.54 10.85
CA ALA A 236 10.83 10.94 12.14
C ALA A 236 10.21 9.56 12.38
N LEU A 237 9.27 9.12 11.55
CA LEU A 237 8.51 7.88 11.74
C LEU A 237 9.43 6.67 11.58
N GLN A 238 9.52 5.87 12.64
CA GLN A 238 10.36 4.66 12.75
C GLN A 238 9.52 3.39 12.68
N GLY A 239 8.30 3.41 13.22
CA GLY A 239 7.38 2.27 13.19
C GLY A 239 5.97 2.68 12.79
N LEU A 240 5.38 1.96 11.85
CA LEU A 240 4.00 2.11 11.43
C LEU A 240 3.28 0.76 11.49
N SER A 241 2.24 0.68 12.33
CA SER A 241 1.33 -0.46 12.42
C SER A 241 -0.08 0.00 12.07
N CYS A 242 -0.54 -0.36 10.87
CA CYS A 242 -1.86 -0.01 10.33
C CYS A 242 -2.62 -1.24 9.80
N GLN A 243 -2.26 -2.44 10.25
CA GLN A 243 -2.93 -3.67 9.89
C GLN A 243 -4.40 -3.73 10.30
N ASP A 244 -5.16 -4.64 9.67
CA ASP A 244 -6.58 -4.86 10.00
C ASP A 244 -7.41 -3.57 9.89
N ASN A 245 -7.31 -2.93 8.73
CA ASN A 245 -8.07 -1.74 8.33
C ASN A 245 -8.67 -1.96 6.93
N GLN A 246 -9.13 -0.91 6.27
CA GLN A 246 -9.73 -0.97 4.93
C GLN A 246 -8.97 -0.11 3.91
N LEU A 247 -7.67 0.09 4.12
CA LEU A 247 -6.83 0.95 3.27
C LEU A 247 -6.76 0.37 1.86
N THR A 248 -7.07 1.20 0.86
CA THR A 248 -6.91 0.88 -0.57
C THR A 248 -5.59 1.39 -1.13
N GLU A 249 -5.03 2.42 -0.48
CA GLU A 249 -3.74 3.03 -0.78
C GLU A 249 -2.97 3.30 0.53
N LEU A 250 -1.64 3.22 0.46
CA LEU A 250 -0.76 3.64 1.53
C LEU A 250 0.52 4.22 0.93
N ASN A 251 0.76 5.50 1.19
CA ASN A 251 1.97 6.19 0.74
C ASN A 251 2.92 6.42 1.91
N VAL A 252 4.06 5.71 1.90
CA VAL A 252 5.13 5.85 2.89
C VAL A 252 6.33 6.64 2.37
N GLN A 253 6.20 7.30 1.22
CA GLN A 253 7.28 8.10 0.65
C GLN A 253 7.63 9.27 1.58
N GLY A 254 8.92 9.53 1.75
CA GLY A 254 9.43 10.54 2.68
C GLY A 254 9.55 10.07 4.14
N CYS A 255 9.06 8.88 4.50
CA CYS A 255 9.30 8.27 5.81
C CYS A 255 10.71 7.63 5.86
N THR A 256 11.75 8.44 5.72
CA THR A 256 13.14 7.97 5.54
C THR A 256 13.71 7.25 6.77
N ALA A 257 13.15 7.49 7.97
CA ALA A 257 13.55 6.81 9.20
C ALA A 257 12.79 5.50 9.48
N LEU A 258 11.88 5.09 8.58
CA LEU A 258 10.99 3.96 8.81
C LEU A 258 11.78 2.65 8.86
N GLN A 259 11.68 1.95 9.99
CA GLN A 259 12.36 0.68 10.27
C GLN A 259 11.39 -0.51 10.27
N GLY A 260 10.12 -0.28 10.62
CA GLY A 260 9.08 -1.32 10.63
C GLY A 260 7.79 -0.83 9.99
N LEU A 261 7.25 -1.62 9.05
CA LEU A 261 5.96 -1.39 8.42
C LEU A 261 5.09 -2.64 8.52
N GLU A 262 3.95 -2.53 9.20
CA GLU A 262 2.90 -3.54 9.24
C GLU A 262 1.61 -3.00 8.63
N SER A 263 1.27 -3.50 7.43
CA SER A 263 0.08 -3.10 6.66
C SER A 263 -0.75 -4.31 6.21
N ARG A 264 -0.59 -5.46 6.88
CA ARG A 264 -1.34 -6.71 6.59
C ARG A 264 -2.86 -6.54 6.75
N HIS A 265 -3.65 -7.39 6.09
CA HIS A 265 -5.12 -7.33 6.13
C HIS A 265 -5.67 -5.94 5.79
N ASN A 266 -5.32 -5.45 4.61
CA ASN A 266 -5.90 -4.26 4.00
C ASN A 266 -6.38 -4.61 2.59
N LYS A 267 -6.66 -3.60 1.75
CA LYS A 267 -7.10 -3.75 0.36
C LYS A 267 -6.09 -3.10 -0.60
N LEU A 268 -4.81 -3.08 -0.24
CA LEU A 268 -3.77 -2.41 -1.01
C LEU A 268 -3.55 -3.13 -2.35
N ILE A 269 -3.58 -2.37 -3.44
CA ILE A 269 -3.30 -2.86 -4.80
C ILE A 269 -1.83 -2.61 -5.20
N ALA A 270 -1.23 -1.57 -4.61
CA ALA A 270 0.17 -1.23 -4.77
C ALA A 270 0.76 -0.73 -3.44
N LEU A 271 2.05 -0.95 -3.24
CA LEU A 271 2.79 -0.45 -2.09
C LEU A 271 4.21 -0.07 -2.52
N ASN A 272 4.51 1.23 -2.51
CA ASN A 272 5.84 1.73 -2.85
C ASN A 272 6.65 2.02 -1.57
N VAL A 273 7.62 1.16 -1.30
CA VAL A 273 8.57 1.27 -0.18
C VAL A 273 9.95 1.80 -0.59
N GLN A 274 10.11 2.20 -1.86
CA GLN A 274 11.37 2.76 -2.33
C GLN A 274 11.71 4.06 -1.57
N GLY A 275 12.98 4.24 -1.20
CA GLY A 275 13.42 5.36 -0.35
C GLY A 275 13.30 5.12 1.16
N CYS A 276 12.57 4.10 1.62
CA CYS A 276 12.59 3.65 3.02
C CYS A 276 13.82 2.77 3.31
N THR A 277 15.03 3.26 3.03
CA THR A 277 16.28 2.45 3.09
C THR A 277 16.65 1.97 4.50
N ALA A 278 16.04 2.54 5.54
CA ALA A 278 16.19 2.09 6.92
C ALA A 278 15.28 0.89 7.29
N LEU A 279 14.40 0.45 6.38
CA LEU A 279 13.40 -0.57 6.65
C LEU A 279 14.08 -1.92 6.97
N ARG A 280 13.71 -2.49 8.12
CA ARG A 280 14.21 -3.78 8.64
C ARG A 280 13.12 -4.84 8.64
N TYR A 281 11.88 -4.43 8.76
CA TYR A 281 10.72 -5.32 8.78
C TYR A 281 9.61 -4.76 7.89
N LEU A 282 9.14 -5.58 6.96
CA LEU A 282 8.00 -5.29 6.09
C LEU A 282 7.02 -6.45 6.13
N SER A 283 5.81 -6.17 6.59
CA SER A 283 4.68 -7.11 6.59
C SER A 283 3.48 -6.51 5.87
N CYS A 284 3.19 -7.03 4.69
CA CYS A 284 2.12 -6.57 3.80
C CYS A 284 1.22 -7.73 3.32
N TRP A 285 1.22 -8.85 4.05
CA TRP A 285 0.45 -10.03 3.67
C TRP A 285 -1.07 -9.82 3.72
N ASN A 286 -1.81 -10.63 2.97
CA ASN A 286 -3.26 -10.52 2.80
C ASN A 286 -3.69 -9.12 2.32
N ASN A 287 -3.16 -8.75 1.16
CA ASN A 287 -3.53 -7.58 0.36
C ASN A 287 -3.83 -8.02 -1.08
N GLN A 288 -3.82 -7.10 -2.05
CA GLN A 288 -4.07 -7.37 -3.47
C GLN A 288 -2.90 -6.92 -4.34
N LEU A 289 -1.68 -6.93 -3.80
CA LEU A 289 -0.49 -6.45 -4.49
C LEU A 289 -0.19 -7.33 -5.71
N THR A 290 0.01 -6.70 -6.87
CA THR A 290 0.44 -7.38 -8.11
C THR A 290 1.94 -7.26 -8.36
N ASP A 291 2.58 -6.25 -7.76
CA ASP A 291 4.01 -6.00 -7.79
C ASP A 291 4.49 -5.51 -6.41
N LEU A 292 5.72 -5.85 -6.05
CA LEU A 292 6.39 -5.37 -4.85
C LEU A 292 7.90 -5.24 -5.10
N ASN A 293 8.36 -4.00 -5.28
CA ASN A 293 9.78 -3.71 -5.43
C ASN A 293 10.45 -3.46 -4.07
N VAL A 294 11.30 -4.39 -3.63
CA VAL A 294 12.14 -4.30 -2.42
C VAL A 294 13.62 -4.14 -2.72
N GLN A 295 14.00 -3.96 -3.99
CA GLN A 295 15.40 -3.78 -4.37
C GLN A 295 15.99 -2.52 -3.71
N GLY A 296 17.26 -2.61 -3.31
CA GLY A 296 17.96 -1.54 -2.60
C GLY A 296 17.64 -1.41 -1.10
N LEU A 297 16.69 -2.18 -0.57
CA LEU A 297 16.40 -2.22 0.87
C LEU A 297 17.40 -3.12 1.62
N THR A 298 18.69 -2.80 1.55
CA THR A 298 19.79 -3.66 2.05
C THR A 298 19.79 -3.87 3.57
N ALA A 299 19.00 -3.09 4.32
CA ALA A 299 18.78 -3.25 5.76
C ALA A 299 17.62 -4.20 6.11
N LEU A 300 16.83 -4.65 5.12
CA LEU A 300 15.64 -5.47 5.31
C LEU A 300 16.03 -6.84 5.87
N ARG A 301 15.46 -7.20 7.02
CA ARG A 301 15.73 -8.46 7.73
C ARG A 301 14.58 -9.45 7.61
N SER A 302 13.36 -8.96 7.53
CA SER A 302 12.18 -9.82 7.41
C SER A 302 11.19 -9.20 6.43
N LEU A 303 10.80 -10.01 5.44
CA LEU A 303 9.78 -9.69 4.44
C LEU A 303 8.67 -10.73 4.52
N VAL A 304 7.46 -10.27 4.83
CA VAL A 304 6.23 -11.08 4.88
C VAL A 304 5.23 -10.49 3.90
N CYS A 305 5.05 -11.16 2.77
CA CYS A 305 4.23 -10.71 1.64
C CYS A 305 3.25 -11.79 1.15
N ASP A 306 2.95 -12.76 2.01
CA ASP A 306 2.05 -13.87 1.70
C ASP A 306 0.64 -13.40 1.31
N SER A 307 -0.12 -14.26 0.63
CA SER A 307 -1.52 -13.99 0.27
C SER A 307 -1.68 -12.65 -0.47
N ASN A 308 -0.96 -12.53 -1.59
CA ASN A 308 -1.05 -11.42 -2.52
C ASN A 308 -1.24 -11.98 -3.95
N ARG A 309 -1.05 -11.16 -4.98
CA ARG A 309 -1.16 -11.53 -6.39
C ARG A 309 0.16 -11.31 -7.12
N LEU A 310 1.29 -11.46 -6.42
CA LEU A 310 2.62 -11.23 -7.00
C LEU A 310 2.93 -12.31 -8.02
N THR A 311 3.30 -11.90 -9.23
CA THR A 311 3.75 -12.80 -10.31
C THR A 311 5.27 -12.95 -10.37
N ALA A 312 5.97 -11.97 -9.80
CA ALA A 312 7.42 -11.96 -9.62
C ALA A 312 7.78 -11.30 -8.29
N LEU A 313 8.89 -11.72 -7.70
CA LEU A 313 9.46 -11.10 -6.52
C LEU A 313 10.99 -11.16 -6.61
N ASN A 314 11.62 -9.99 -6.69
CA ASN A 314 13.08 -9.89 -6.73
C ASN A 314 13.62 -9.49 -5.35
N VAL A 315 14.20 -10.47 -4.65
CA VAL A 315 14.91 -10.27 -3.38
C VAL A 315 16.43 -10.41 -3.52
N GLN A 316 16.95 -10.48 -4.75
CA GLN A 316 18.38 -10.64 -4.99
C GLN A 316 19.17 -9.52 -4.29
N ASP A 317 20.35 -9.87 -3.78
CA ASP A 317 21.31 -8.93 -3.18
C ASP A 317 20.72 -8.13 -1.99
N LEU A 318 19.86 -8.77 -1.19
CA LEU A 318 19.43 -8.31 0.12
C LEU A 318 20.21 -9.04 1.24
N PRO A 319 21.47 -8.66 1.52
CA PRO A 319 22.38 -9.44 2.36
C PRO A 319 21.94 -9.57 3.83
N ALA A 320 21.11 -8.63 4.31
CA ALA A 320 20.57 -8.63 5.66
C ALA A 320 19.29 -9.46 5.82
N LEU A 321 18.68 -9.93 4.73
CA LEU A 321 17.41 -10.65 4.76
C LEU A 321 17.60 -11.99 5.47
N GLN A 322 16.89 -12.17 6.59
CA GLN A 322 16.93 -13.35 7.44
C GLN A 322 15.67 -14.21 7.27
N GLY A 323 14.52 -13.58 7.07
CA GLY A 323 13.24 -14.26 6.85
C GLY A 323 12.53 -13.75 5.61
N LEU A 324 12.08 -14.68 4.78
CA LEU A 324 11.22 -14.42 3.64
C LEU A 324 9.98 -15.31 3.71
N SER A 325 8.80 -14.70 3.75
CA SER A 325 7.52 -15.38 3.58
C SER A 325 6.81 -14.75 2.38
N CYS A 326 6.61 -15.56 1.35
CA CYS A 326 6.04 -15.16 0.06
C CYS A 326 5.06 -16.22 -0.48
N GLY A 327 4.48 -17.02 0.42
CA GLY A 327 3.51 -18.03 0.06
C GLY A 327 2.20 -17.43 -0.42
N ASP A 328 1.33 -18.24 -1.03
CA ASP A 328 0.02 -17.82 -1.53
C ASP A 328 0.12 -16.61 -2.47
N ASN A 329 0.88 -16.80 -3.55
CA ASN A 329 1.12 -15.85 -4.63
C ASN A 329 1.13 -16.59 -5.98
N GLN A 330 1.60 -15.95 -7.05
CA GLN A 330 1.66 -16.51 -8.41
C GLN A 330 3.10 -16.56 -8.93
N LEU A 331 4.08 -16.76 -8.05
CA LEU A 331 5.49 -16.76 -8.41
C LEU A 331 5.84 -18.00 -9.23
N THR A 332 6.46 -17.78 -10.40
CA THR A 332 6.98 -18.85 -11.26
C THR A 332 8.48 -19.09 -11.09
N ALA A 333 9.18 -18.14 -10.48
CA ALA A 333 10.57 -18.22 -10.08
C ALA A 333 10.80 -17.43 -8.79
N LEU A 334 11.82 -17.81 -8.03
CA LEU A 334 12.26 -17.09 -6.85
C LEU A 334 13.79 -17.12 -6.77
N ASN A 335 14.41 -15.96 -6.94
CA ASN A 335 15.86 -15.81 -6.88
C ASN A 335 16.26 -15.22 -5.51
N VAL A 336 17.02 -15.99 -4.73
CA VAL A 336 17.53 -15.58 -3.41
C VAL A 336 19.05 -15.39 -3.39
N GLN A 337 19.68 -15.32 -4.56
CA GLN A 337 21.12 -15.07 -4.67
C GLN A 337 21.50 -13.75 -3.96
N GLY A 338 22.58 -13.78 -3.19
CA GLY A 338 23.03 -12.61 -2.43
C GLY A 338 22.30 -12.39 -1.09
N CYS A 339 21.24 -13.16 -0.77
CA CYS A 339 20.59 -13.16 0.55
C CYS A 339 21.40 -13.93 1.60
N THR A 340 22.63 -13.49 1.86
CA THR A 340 23.63 -14.25 2.65
C THR A 340 23.21 -14.54 4.09
N ALA A 341 22.27 -13.79 4.67
CA ALA A 341 21.76 -13.98 6.04
C ALA A 341 20.47 -14.84 6.13
N LEU A 342 19.90 -15.28 4.99
CA LEU A 342 18.59 -15.94 4.94
C LEU A 342 18.58 -17.25 5.73
N ARG A 343 17.66 -17.41 6.67
CA ARG A 343 17.52 -18.61 7.51
C ARG A 343 16.10 -19.17 7.53
N TYR A 344 15.13 -18.36 7.12
CA TYR A 344 13.73 -18.78 7.01
C TYR A 344 13.21 -18.41 5.64
N LEU A 345 12.66 -19.40 4.93
CA LEU A 345 11.96 -19.20 3.68
C LEU A 345 10.63 -19.96 3.70
N SER A 346 9.54 -19.29 3.36
CA SER A 346 8.25 -19.92 3.06
C SER A 346 7.79 -19.44 1.69
N CYS A 347 7.53 -20.39 0.79
CA CYS A 347 7.10 -20.13 -0.59
C CYS A 347 5.98 -21.06 -1.05
N CYS A 348 5.31 -21.77 -0.14
CA CYS A 348 4.17 -22.63 -0.46
C CYS A 348 3.05 -21.88 -1.19
N VAL A 349 2.21 -22.58 -1.93
CA VAL A 349 1.08 -21.99 -2.69
C VAL A 349 1.58 -20.94 -3.68
N ASN A 350 2.43 -21.37 -4.61
CA ASN A 350 2.92 -20.56 -5.74
C ASN A 350 2.81 -21.39 -7.04
N GLN A 351 3.62 -21.07 -8.05
CA GLN A 351 3.71 -21.80 -9.33
C GLN A 351 5.17 -22.17 -9.65
N LEU A 352 5.97 -22.47 -8.62
CA LEU A 352 7.38 -22.84 -8.77
C LEU A 352 7.50 -24.27 -9.32
N ASN A 353 8.02 -24.40 -10.53
CA ASN A 353 8.27 -25.70 -11.15
C ASN A 353 9.60 -26.34 -10.68
N ALA A 354 9.92 -27.53 -11.20
CA ALA A 354 11.15 -28.26 -10.85
C ALA A 354 12.43 -27.42 -11.08
N ASP A 355 12.55 -26.75 -12.23
CA ASP A 355 13.72 -25.91 -12.55
C ASP A 355 13.85 -24.71 -11.59
N ALA A 356 12.73 -24.08 -11.24
CA ALA A 356 12.68 -22.97 -10.30
C ALA A 356 13.15 -23.41 -8.90
N PHE A 357 12.70 -24.58 -8.43
CA PHE A 357 13.19 -25.12 -7.15
C PHE A 357 14.66 -25.51 -7.19
N LYS A 358 15.11 -26.15 -8.29
CA LYS A 358 16.54 -26.46 -8.46
C LYS A 358 17.39 -25.20 -8.35
N LYS A 359 17.01 -24.13 -9.06
CA LYS A 359 17.71 -22.84 -8.97
C LYS A 359 17.65 -22.25 -7.56
N LEU A 360 16.49 -22.29 -6.92
CA LEU A 360 16.31 -21.82 -5.55
C LEU A 360 17.25 -22.55 -4.57
N PHE A 361 17.31 -23.88 -4.63
CA PHE A 361 18.20 -24.69 -3.79
C PHE A 361 19.69 -24.39 -4.08
N ASP A 362 20.05 -24.21 -5.34
CA ASP A 362 21.38 -23.81 -5.77
C ASP A 362 21.76 -22.41 -5.24
N ASP A 363 20.79 -21.50 -5.08
CA ASP A 363 20.98 -20.13 -4.57
C ASP A 363 20.96 -20.00 -3.05
N LEU A 364 20.31 -20.95 -2.35
CA LEU A 364 20.25 -20.91 -0.89
C LEU A 364 21.67 -20.89 -0.29
N PRO A 365 21.95 -20.03 0.70
CA PRO A 365 23.28 -19.89 1.27
C PRO A 365 23.63 -21.10 2.16
N GLN A 366 24.92 -21.41 2.27
CA GLN A 366 25.41 -22.46 3.17
C GLN A 366 25.16 -22.10 4.65
N ARG A 367 24.71 -23.07 5.45
CA ARG A 367 24.41 -22.94 6.89
C ARG A 367 25.15 -23.99 7.70
N GLN A 368 25.10 -23.83 9.01
CA GLN A 368 25.48 -24.84 10.00
C GLN A 368 24.22 -25.36 10.70
N ASP A 369 24.29 -26.55 11.30
CA ASP A 369 23.13 -27.14 12.00
C ASP A 369 22.62 -26.24 13.15
N SER A 370 23.51 -25.45 13.76
CA SER A 370 23.17 -24.46 14.80
C SER A 370 22.38 -23.25 14.29
N ASP A 371 22.32 -23.01 12.98
CA ASP A 371 21.59 -21.87 12.40
C ASP A 371 20.06 -22.10 12.38
N ASP A 372 19.61 -23.36 12.55
CA ASP A 372 18.21 -23.79 12.44
C ASP A 372 17.51 -23.27 11.16
N ALA A 373 18.24 -23.29 10.04
CA ALA A 373 17.73 -22.80 8.77
C ALA A 373 16.64 -23.71 8.21
N LYS A 374 15.53 -23.12 7.76
CA LYS A 374 14.35 -23.87 7.32
C LYS A 374 13.65 -23.29 6.10
N CYS A 375 13.17 -24.17 5.23
CA CYS A 375 12.31 -23.86 4.10
C CYS A 375 10.96 -24.56 4.22
N ILE A 376 9.87 -23.86 3.91
CA ILE A 376 8.54 -24.44 3.73
C ILE A 376 8.17 -24.31 2.26
N LEU A 377 8.16 -25.45 1.55
CA LEU A 377 8.17 -25.49 0.09
C LEU A 377 6.77 -25.56 -0.50
N TYR A 378 5.89 -26.36 0.12
CA TYR A 378 4.55 -26.61 -0.38
C TYR A 378 3.58 -27.02 0.74
N THR A 379 2.29 -27.10 0.42
CA THR A 379 1.23 -27.59 1.33
C THR A 379 0.36 -28.68 0.70
N GLU A 380 -0.10 -29.60 1.55
CA GLU A 380 -1.12 -30.61 1.24
C GLU A 380 -2.43 -30.30 1.98
N LYS A 381 -2.59 -29.06 2.44
CA LYS A 381 -3.76 -28.64 3.19
C LYS A 381 -5.04 -28.85 2.39
N ASN A 382 -6.05 -29.42 3.04
CA ASN A 382 -7.38 -29.56 2.48
C ASN A 382 -7.98 -28.18 2.12
N GLY A 383 -8.48 -28.06 0.89
CA GLY A 383 -9.12 -26.84 0.39
C GLY A 383 -8.16 -25.72 -0.03
N VAL A 384 -6.85 -25.98 -0.04
CA VAL A 384 -5.85 -25.08 -0.62
C VAL A 384 -5.27 -25.72 -1.87
N THR A 385 -5.27 -24.98 -2.98
CA THR A 385 -4.64 -25.41 -4.22
C THR A 385 -3.15 -25.07 -4.17
N GLU A 386 -2.31 -26.09 -4.12
CA GLU A 386 -0.86 -25.94 -4.25
C GLU A 386 -0.45 -26.05 -5.73
N GLY A 387 0.22 -25.03 -6.24
CA GLY A 387 0.69 -24.99 -7.63
C GLY A 387 2.19 -25.24 -7.78
N ASN A 388 2.94 -25.29 -6.67
CA ASN A 388 4.35 -25.65 -6.67
C ASN A 388 4.56 -27.13 -7.03
N HIS A 389 5.74 -27.44 -7.57
CA HIS A 389 6.26 -28.80 -7.67
C HIS A 389 6.41 -29.41 -6.26
N THR A 390 5.98 -30.66 -6.09
CA THR A 390 5.93 -31.33 -4.77
C THR A 390 6.74 -32.62 -4.66
N ASP A 391 7.21 -33.19 -5.78
CA ASP A 391 8.03 -34.41 -5.79
C ASP A 391 9.52 -34.08 -5.96
N PHE A 392 10.27 -33.97 -4.87
CA PHE A 392 11.71 -33.67 -4.92
C PHE A 392 12.60 -34.89 -5.16
N THR A 393 12.05 -36.03 -5.59
CA THR A 393 12.82 -37.23 -5.94
C THR A 393 13.11 -37.37 -7.44
N ALA A 394 12.43 -36.58 -8.28
CA ALA A 394 12.65 -36.49 -9.72
C ALA A 394 12.30 -35.06 -10.23
N PRO A 395 12.91 -34.58 -11.33
CA PRO A 395 14.02 -35.20 -12.08
C PRO A 395 15.31 -35.30 -11.25
N SER A 396 16.29 -36.08 -11.73
CA SER A 396 17.49 -36.44 -10.95
C SER A 396 18.34 -35.24 -10.54
N ASP A 397 18.42 -34.21 -11.39
CA ASP A 397 19.15 -32.98 -11.10
C ASP A 397 18.47 -32.10 -10.04
N LEU A 398 17.13 -32.08 -9.99
CA LEU A 398 16.38 -31.50 -8.87
C LEU A 398 16.64 -32.29 -7.58
N ALA A 399 16.59 -33.63 -7.65
CA ALA A 399 16.81 -34.49 -6.48
C ALA A 399 18.23 -34.33 -5.91
N ASP A 400 19.24 -34.23 -6.76
CA ASP A 400 20.63 -33.96 -6.36
C ASP A 400 20.76 -32.60 -5.66
N SER A 401 20.13 -31.55 -6.21
CA SER A 401 20.14 -30.21 -5.61
C SER A 401 19.39 -30.18 -4.27
N PHE A 402 18.23 -30.85 -4.18
CA PHE A 402 17.46 -30.98 -2.94
C PHE A 402 18.24 -31.73 -1.84
N ASN A 403 18.94 -32.81 -2.20
CA ASN A 403 19.81 -33.53 -1.27
C ASN A 403 21.02 -32.70 -0.85
N ASN A 404 21.62 -31.94 -1.78
CA ASN A 404 22.75 -31.06 -1.48
C ASN A 404 22.36 -29.96 -0.49
N VAL A 405 21.21 -29.29 -0.69
CA VAL A 405 20.78 -28.21 0.20
C VAL A 405 20.48 -28.70 1.62
N LYS A 406 19.97 -29.93 1.77
CA LYS A 406 19.79 -30.61 3.06
C LYS A 406 21.11 -30.98 3.72
N THR A 407 21.97 -31.70 3.00
CA THR A 407 23.14 -32.39 3.60
C THR A 407 24.39 -31.53 3.67
N VAL A 408 24.62 -30.68 2.67
CA VAL A 408 25.79 -29.81 2.53
C VAL A 408 25.49 -28.39 3.00
N LYS A 409 24.37 -27.81 2.54
CA LYS A 409 23.99 -26.44 2.93
C LYS A 409 23.21 -26.37 4.25
N LYS A 410 22.86 -27.51 4.86
CA LYS A 410 22.23 -27.64 6.20
C LYS A 410 20.89 -26.93 6.36
N TRP A 411 20.05 -26.98 5.33
CA TRP A 411 18.66 -26.52 5.43
C TRP A 411 17.72 -27.66 5.78
N LYS A 412 16.81 -27.41 6.72
CA LYS A 412 15.68 -28.29 7.00
C LYS A 412 14.54 -27.97 6.05
N MET A 413 14.03 -28.97 5.35
CA MET A 413 13.03 -28.79 4.29
C MET A 413 11.70 -29.33 4.77
N TYR A 414 10.65 -28.50 4.70
CA TYR A 414 9.34 -28.80 5.25
C TYR A 414 8.23 -28.62 4.22
N LYS A 415 7.13 -29.33 4.48
CA LYS A 415 5.80 -29.04 3.93
C LYS A 415 4.80 -28.81 5.07
N TYR A 416 3.64 -28.24 4.74
CA TYR A 416 2.46 -28.35 5.59
C TYR A 416 1.62 -29.56 5.17
N ASN A 417 1.27 -30.44 6.12
CA ASN A 417 0.36 -31.54 5.85
C ASN A 417 -1.12 -31.10 5.81
N ALA A 418 -2.03 -32.05 5.58
CA ALA A 418 -3.48 -31.80 5.50
C ALA A 418 -4.07 -31.06 6.71
N GLY A 419 -3.46 -31.20 7.89
CA GLY A 419 -3.89 -30.59 9.15
C GLY A 419 -3.10 -29.34 9.56
N TRP A 420 -2.43 -28.65 8.63
CA TRP A 420 -1.57 -27.48 8.89
C TRP A 420 -0.32 -27.74 9.75
N ASN A 421 0.01 -29.00 10.03
CA ASN A 421 1.22 -29.29 10.78
C ASN A 421 2.42 -29.27 9.84
N MET A 422 3.51 -28.64 10.30
CA MET A 422 4.78 -28.63 9.58
C MET A 422 5.43 -30.01 9.71
N VAL A 423 5.76 -30.63 8.57
CA VAL A 423 6.35 -31.97 8.48
C VAL A 423 7.61 -31.90 7.64
N GLU A 424 8.70 -32.49 8.14
CA GLU A 424 9.99 -32.52 7.44
C GLU A 424 9.94 -33.50 6.26
N LEU A 425 10.56 -33.13 5.13
CA LEU A 425 10.63 -33.88 3.88
C LEU A 425 11.87 -34.75 3.78
#